data_AF-A0A2E6NQM0-F1
#
_entry.id   AF-A0A2E6NQM0-F1
#
_cell.length_a   1.000
_cell.length_b   1.000
_cell.length_c   1.000
_cell.angle_alpha   90.00
_cell.angle_beta   90.00
_cell.angle_gamma   90.00
#
_symmetry.space_group_name_H-M   'P 1'
#
loop_
_entity.id
_entity.type
_entity.pdbx_description
1 polymer ?
#
loop_
_entity_poly.entity_id
_entity_poly.type
_entity_poly.pdbx_seq_one_letter_code
_entity_poly.pdbx_strand_id
1 'polypeptide(L)'
;MISVRLCCPLLLAILLPGCSDSGGRHEKPTVEEARGSAHPALDAEISSPPPSSGSAAAPPVAGDAAAGAQWKPGEAFEVMGMQVKAPEGWVRQKPANRMRKAQFKLPHADNDTHDGELTVIPAFGGLEANLQRWKQQFKEVPEPLINNREVAGMKVSIVQLDGTYLYKARPMDPRETVQPRPDYRVLAAVVQAPEGQLFFKSFGPRTTMEKWQEAFTDMVDSFTPTER
;
A
#
# COMPACT_ATOMS: atom_id res chain seq x y z
N MET A 1 62.50 -46.94 -26.50
CA MET A 1 62.42 -46.50 -25.09
C MET A 1 61.06 -45.87 -24.87
N ILE A 2 60.37 -46.37 -23.84
CA ILE A 2 59.16 -45.87 -23.16
C ILE A 2 57.86 -45.86 -23.97
N SER A 3 57.19 -47.01 -23.86
CA SER A 3 55.76 -47.25 -24.05
C SER A 3 55.01 -46.80 -22.80
N VAL A 4 53.94 -46.01 -22.93
CA VAL A 4 52.99 -45.74 -21.83
C VAL A 4 51.66 -46.41 -22.20
N ARG A 5 51.42 -47.53 -21.52
CA ARG A 5 50.16 -48.27 -21.54
C ARG A 5 49.19 -47.65 -20.53
N LEU A 6 47.97 -47.41 -20.98
CA LEU A 6 46.71 -47.93 -20.44
C LEU A 6 46.62 -48.14 -18.91
N CYS A 7 45.75 -47.39 -18.21
CA CYS A 7 44.77 -47.96 -17.27
C CYS A 7 43.87 -46.89 -16.65
N CYS A 8 42.58 -46.98 -16.92
CA CYS A 8 41.47 -46.49 -16.12
C CYS A 8 40.57 -47.73 -15.90
N PRO A 9 39.79 -47.92 -14.82
CA PRO A 9 39.67 -47.20 -13.54
C PRO A 9 39.86 -48.15 -12.32
N LEU A 10 39.92 -47.63 -11.09
CA LEU A 10 39.64 -48.44 -9.90
C LEU A 10 38.73 -47.69 -8.94
N LEU A 11 37.50 -48.19 -8.85
CA LEU A 11 36.55 -47.90 -7.78
C LEU A 11 37.17 -48.27 -6.42
N LEU A 12 36.98 -47.41 -5.42
CA LEU A 12 36.90 -47.88 -4.04
C LEU A 12 35.67 -47.27 -3.37
N ALA A 13 34.64 -48.11 -3.29
CA ALA A 13 33.45 -47.92 -2.49
C ALA A 13 33.81 -48.15 -1.01
N ILE A 14 33.43 -47.21 -0.13
CA ILE A 14 33.40 -47.45 1.31
C ILE A 14 31.96 -47.76 1.69
N LEU A 15 31.74 -49.04 2.02
CA LEU A 15 30.55 -49.58 2.66
C LEU A 15 30.67 -49.41 4.18
N LEU A 16 29.66 -48.81 4.81
CA LEU A 16 29.36 -48.98 6.23
C LEU A 16 27.86 -49.28 6.40
N PRO A 17 27.49 -50.01 7.46
CA PRO A 17 26.47 -51.06 7.41
C PRO A 17 25.05 -50.55 7.61
N GLY A 18 24.11 -51.26 6.96
CA GLY A 18 22.69 -51.07 7.17
C GLY A 18 22.22 -51.55 8.54
N CYS A 19 21.21 -50.86 9.06
CA CYS A 19 20.20 -51.43 9.93
C CYS A 19 18.84 -51.25 9.27
N SER A 20 18.29 -52.41 8.89
CA SER A 20 16.90 -52.83 8.83
C SER A 20 15.79 -51.85 8.47
N ASP A 21 15.22 -52.15 7.32
CA ASP A 21 13.84 -51.99 6.84
C ASP A 21 12.74 -51.99 7.93
N SER A 22 11.80 -51.05 7.78
CA SER A 22 10.38 -51.18 8.14
C SER A 22 9.60 -50.10 7.39
N GLY A 23 8.98 -50.49 6.28
CA GLY A 23 8.17 -49.62 5.44
C GLY A 23 6.99 -48.95 6.17
N GLY A 24 6.74 -47.71 5.79
CA GLY A 24 5.55 -46.94 6.13
C GLY A 24 5.25 -45.98 5.00
N ARG A 25 4.28 -46.36 4.17
CA ARG A 25 3.72 -45.56 3.08
C ARG A 25 3.15 -44.27 3.70
N HIS A 26 3.62 -43.09 3.28
CA HIS A 26 2.97 -41.82 3.63
C HIS A 26 1.62 -41.74 2.90
N GLU A 27 0.59 -42.31 3.52
CA GLU A 27 -0.80 -42.03 3.18
C GLU A 27 -1.13 -40.61 3.67
N LYS A 28 -1.76 -39.80 2.81
CA LYS A 28 -2.26 -38.48 3.21
C LYS A 28 -3.36 -38.66 4.25
N PRO A 29 -3.41 -37.83 5.31
CA PRO A 29 -4.44 -37.97 6.34
C PRO A 29 -5.83 -37.70 5.75
N THR A 30 -6.77 -38.59 6.03
CA THR A 30 -8.19 -38.47 5.70
C THR A 30 -8.88 -37.46 6.62
N VAL A 31 -9.99 -36.89 6.12
CA VAL A 31 -10.77 -35.76 6.69
C VAL A 31 -11.46 -36.10 8.04
N GLU A 32 -11.19 -37.27 8.61
CA GLU A 32 -11.86 -37.81 9.81
C GLU A 32 -10.97 -37.79 11.08
N GLU A 33 -9.74 -37.27 10.99
CA GLU A 33 -8.83 -37.12 12.15
C GLU A 33 -8.74 -35.68 12.70
N ALA A 34 -9.72 -34.83 12.35
CA ALA A 34 -9.84 -33.45 12.82
C ALA A 34 -11.06 -33.21 13.74
N ARG A 35 -11.57 -34.26 14.40
CA ARG A 35 -12.68 -34.14 15.35
C ARG A 35 -12.46 -35.01 16.58
N GLY A 36 -11.90 -34.43 17.64
CA GLY A 36 -11.82 -35.14 18.92
C GLY A 36 -11.00 -34.42 19.97
N SER A 37 -11.60 -33.44 20.66
CA SER A 37 -11.30 -33.11 22.06
C SER A 37 -12.39 -32.16 22.56
N ALA A 38 -13.49 -32.75 23.03
CA ALA A 38 -14.57 -32.09 23.73
C ALA A 38 -14.15 -31.83 25.18
N HIS A 39 -14.30 -30.58 25.63
CA HIS A 39 -14.31 -30.23 27.05
C HIS A 39 -15.76 -30.28 27.57
N PRO A 40 -15.98 -30.71 28.83
CA PRO A 40 -17.29 -31.04 29.36
C PRO A 40 -18.17 -29.81 29.59
N ALA A 41 -19.46 -29.97 29.24
CA ALA A 41 -20.54 -29.04 29.52
C ALA A 41 -20.84 -28.99 31.03
N LEU A 42 -21.01 -27.78 31.55
CA LEU A 42 -21.65 -27.50 32.84
C LEU A 42 -23.02 -26.90 32.55
N ASP A 43 -24.06 -27.63 32.96
CA ASP A 43 -25.44 -27.19 33.00
C ASP A 43 -25.62 -26.04 34.01
N ALA A 44 -26.20 -24.93 33.54
CA ALA A 44 -26.82 -23.94 34.40
C ALA A 44 -27.99 -23.29 33.64
N GLU A 45 -29.21 -23.68 34.02
CA GLU A 45 -30.44 -22.97 33.68
C GLU A 45 -30.33 -21.50 34.11
N ILE A 46 -30.61 -20.58 33.19
CA ILE A 46 -30.88 -19.19 33.53
C ILE A 46 -32.19 -18.78 32.89
N SER A 47 -33.17 -18.55 33.76
CA SER A 47 -34.52 -18.08 33.49
C SER A 47 -34.52 -16.70 32.79
N SER A 48 -35.36 -16.55 31.77
CA SER A 48 -35.56 -15.31 31.01
C SER A 48 -36.23 -14.20 31.83
N PRO A 49 -35.79 -12.93 31.76
CA PRO A 49 -36.57 -11.81 32.27
C PRO A 49 -37.63 -11.31 31.25
N PRO A 50 -38.71 -10.64 31.72
CA PRO A 50 -39.87 -10.25 30.92
C PRO A 50 -39.61 -9.04 30.00
N PRO A 51 -40.49 -8.73 29.02
CA PRO A 51 -40.26 -7.67 28.04
C PRO A 51 -40.46 -6.28 28.66
N SER A 52 -39.48 -5.40 28.48
CA SER A 52 -39.61 -3.98 28.83
C SER A 52 -40.21 -3.21 27.65
N SER A 53 -41.39 -2.62 27.88
CA SER A 53 -42.02 -1.68 26.96
C SER A 53 -41.45 -0.27 27.15
N GLY A 54 -41.11 0.37 26.03
CA GLY A 54 -41.12 1.83 25.85
C GLY A 54 -39.92 2.62 26.36
N SER A 55 -39.09 3.10 25.43
CA SER A 55 -38.51 4.45 25.54
C SER A 55 -38.12 4.98 24.16
N ALA A 56 -38.25 6.29 24.02
CA ALA A 56 -38.40 7.05 22.78
C ALA A 56 -37.20 7.00 21.82
N ALA A 57 -37.52 7.24 20.54
CA ALA A 57 -36.55 7.45 19.48
C ALA A 57 -35.57 8.58 19.84
N ALA A 58 -34.29 8.25 19.92
CA ALA A 58 -33.22 9.23 19.94
C ALA A 58 -33.04 9.79 18.51
N PRO A 59 -32.87 11.11 18.34
CA PRO A 59 -32.58 11.69 17.03
C PRO A 59 -31.21 11.20 16.54
N PRO A 60 -30.94 11.21 15.22
CA PRO A 60 -29.62 10.86 14.73
C PRO A 60 -28.62 11.86 15.30
N VAL A 61 -27.66 11.36 16.07
CA VAL A 61 -26.45 12.12 16.38
C VAL A 61 -25.74 12.38 15.05
N ALA A 62 -26.01 13.56 14.50
CA ALA A 62 -25.16 14.17 13.50
C ALA A 62 -23.73 14.14 14.07
N GLY A 63 -22.89 13.28 13.51
CA GLY A 63 -21.48 13.25 13.87
C GLY A 63 -20.92 14.63 13.62
N ASP A 64 -20.43 15.27 14.68
CA ASP A 64 -19.72 16.53 14.63
C ASP A 64 -18.64 16.45 13.55
N ALA A 65 -18.91 17.11 12.43
CA ALA A 65 -17.89 17.54 11.50
C ALA A 65 -17.09 18.63 12.22
N ALA A 66 -16.16 18.20 13.08
CA ALA A 66 -15.15 19.08 13.62
C ALA A 66 -14.32 19.59 12.44
N ALA A 67 -14.65 20.81 12.01
CA ALA A 67 -13.98 21.55 10.97
C ALA A 67 -12.46 21.50 11.21
N GLY A 68 -11.76 20.78 10.34
CA GLY A 68 -10.33 21.02 10.16
C GLY A 68 -10.15 22.48 9.79
N ALA A 69 -9.07 23.11 10.26
CA ALA A 69 -8.73 24.49 9.94
C ALA A 69 -9.04 24.79 8.46
N GLN A 70 -9.76 25.88 8.22
CA GLN A 70 -10.21 26.29 6.89
C GLN A 70 -8.99 26.64 6.03
N TRP A 71 -8.43 25.63 5.40
CA TRP A 71 -7.28 25.73 4.51
C TRP A 71 -7.70 26.46 3.24
N LYS A 72 -6.87 27.39 2.77
CA LYS A 72 -7.12 28.11 1.53
C LYS A 72 -6.51 27.33 0.36
N PRO A 73 -7.24 27.13 -0.76
CA PRO A 73 -6.64 26.60 -1.99
C PRO A 73 -5.35 27.35 -2.35
N GLY A 74 -4.31 26.61 -2.72
CA GLY A 74 -3.01 27.20 -3.06
C GLY A 74 -2.09 27.53 -1.87
N GLU A 75 -2.52 27.32 -0.63
CA GLU A 75 -1.73 27.61 0.56
C GLU A 75 -0.60 26.58 0.76
N ALA A 76 0.59 27.08 1.12
CA ALA A 76 1.74 26.24 1.41
C ALA A 76 1.55 25.41 2.69
N PHE A 77 2.20 24.26 2.76
CA PHE A 77 2.25 23.42 3.95
C PHE A 77 3.66 22.92 4.19
N GLU A 78 3.99 22.72 5.47
CA GLU A 78 5.28 22.19 5.87
C GLU A 78 5.25 20.67 5.94
N VAL A 79 6.31 20.03 5.42
CA VAL A 79 6.54 18.60 5.57
C VAL A 79 8.04 18.30 5.66
N MET A 80 8.47 17.69 6.78
CA MET A 80 9.87 17.31 7.04
C MET A 80 10.87 18.45 6.78
N GLY A 81 10.61 19.63 7.35
CA GLY A 81 11.50 20.79 7.21
C GLY A 81 11.51 21.43 5.82
N MET A 82 10.50 21.16 5.00
CA MET A 82 10.31 21.79 3.69
C MET A 82 8.93 22.42 3.58
N GLN A 83 8.87 23.55 2.88
CA GLN A 83 7.63 24.16 2.44
C GLN A 83 7.25 23.63 1.06
N VAL A 84 5.96 23.30 0.91
CA VAL A 84 5.36 22.80 -0.34
C VAL A 84 4.12 23.61 -0.65
N LYS A 85 3.98 24.09 -1.88
CA LYS A 85 2.75 24.75 -2.32
C LYS A 85 1.76 23.70 -2.84
N ALA A 86 0.61 23.54 -2.19
CA ALA A 86 -0.41 22.67 -2.75
C ALA A 86 -1.05 23.34 -3.98
N PRO A 87 -1.45 22.58 -5.01
CA PRO A 87 -2.12 23.15 -6.18
C PRO A 87 -3.45 23.81 -5.86
N GLU A 88 -3.82 24.79 -6.66
CA GLU A 88 -5.16 25.34 -6.65
C GLU A 88 -6.19 24.30 -7.11
N GLY A 89 -7.42 24.40 -6.61
CA GLY A 89 -8.51 23.47 -6.93
C GLY A 89 -8.46 22.12 -6.21
N TRP A 90 -7.33 21.74 -5.59
CA TRP A 90 -7.28 20.57 -4.72
C TRP A 90 -7.97 20.86 -3.39
N VAL A 91 -8.57 19.84 -2.78
CA VAL A 91 -9.26 19.97 -1.49
C VAL A 91 -8.43 19.27 -0.42
N ARG A 92 -7.84 20.05 0.49
CA ARG A 92 -7.09 19.48 1.62
C ARG A 92 -8.02 18.71 2.56
N GLN A 93 -7.57 17.54 2.98
CA GLN A 93 -8.28 16.68 3.92
C GLN A 93 -7.46 16.49 5.19
N LYS A 94 -8.15 16.23 6.31
CA LYS A 94 -7.50 15.73 7.50
C LYS A 94 -6.84 14.38 7.16
N PRO A 95 -5.53 14.19 7.41
CA PRO A 95 -4.88 12.92 7.16
C PRO A 95 -5.58 11.78 7.91
N ALA A 96 -5.85 10.68 7.21
CA ALA A 96 -6.58 9.53 7.77
C ALA A 96 -5.82 8.81 8.91
N ASN A 97 -4.50 9.01 9.01
CA ASN A 97 -3.66 8.46 10.08
C ASN A 97 -2.40 9.31 10.28
N ARG A 98 -1.65 9.03 11.35
CA ARG A 98 -0.43 9.79 11.73
C ARG A 98 0.75 9.63 10.77
N MET A 99 0.73 8.60 9.92
CA MET A 99 1.79 8.37 8.94
C MET A 99 1.67 9.34 7.76
N ARG A 100 0.44 9.70 7.37
CA ARG A 100 0.15 10.71 6.34
C ARG A 100 0.44 12.11 6.89
N LYS A 101 1.43 12.80 6.31
CA LYS A 101 1.79 14.19 6.63
C LYS A 101 0.85 15.19 5.97
N ALA A 102 0.37 14.85 4.77
CA ALA A 102 -0.70 15.58 4.10
C ALA A 102 -1.60 14.62 3.32
N GLN A 103 -2.83 15.05 3.09
CA GLN A 103 -3.81 14.32 2.30
C GLN A 103 -4.69 15.32 1.54
N PHE A 104 -4.93 15.05 0.27
CA PHE A 104 -5.75 15.88 -0.59
C PHE A 104 -6.69 15.02 -1.43
N LYS A 105 -7.84 15.59 -1.72
CA LYS A 105 -8.77 15.12 -2.73
C LYS A 105 -8.57 15.96 -3.99
N LEU A 106 -8.47 15.30 -5.13
CA LEU A 106 -8.28 15.89 -6.46
C LEU A 106 -9.62 15.80 -7.20
N PRO A 107 -10.36 16.90 -7.36
CA PRO A 107 -11.68 16.85 -7.99
C PRO A 107 -11.65 16.19 -9.37
N HIS A 108 -12.59 15.28 -9.63
CA HIS A 108 -12.66 14.54 -10.88
C HIS A 108 -12.77 15.44 -12.12
N ALA A 109 -12.39 14.89 -13.28
CA ALA A 109 -12.75 15.45 -14.58
C ALA A 109 -14.24 15.20 -14.87
N ASP A 110 -14.87 16.04 -15.70
CA ASP A 110 -16.33 16.03 -15.93
C ASP A 110 -16.88 14.68 -16.42
N ASN A 111 -16.04 13.86 -17.06
CA ASN A 111 -16.39 12.55 -17.60
C ASN A 111 -16.07 11.37 -16.65
N ASP A 112 -15.47 11.64 -15.49
CA ASP A 112 -15.17 10.64 -14.47
C ASP A 112 -16.16 10.73 -13.30
N THR A 113 -16.24 9.67 -12.49
CA THR A 113 -17.14 9.61 -11.32
C THR A 113 -16.40 9.57 -9.99
N HIS A 114 -15.09 9.38 -10.01
CA HIS A 114 -14.26 9.25 -8.82
C HIS A 114 -13.20 10.33 -8.82
N ASP A 115 -13.10 11.02 -7.69
CA ASP A 115 -12.00 11.94 -7.45
C ASP A 115 -10.67 11.18 -7.28
N GLY A 116 -9.57 11.87 -7.56
CA GLY A 116 -8.25 11.39 -7.17
C GLY A 116 -7.99 11.61 -5.68
N GLU A 117 -7.04 10.86 -5.12
CA GLU A 117 -6.49 11.07 -3.79
C GLU A 117 -4.98 11.29 -3.93
N LEU A 118 -4.44 12.26 -3.19
CA LEU A 118 -3.00 12.40 -2.95
C LEU A 118 -2.71 12.26 -1.46
N THR A 119 -1.64 11.52 -1.15
CA THR A 119 -1.06 11.44 0.19
C THR A 119 0.41 11.80 0.14
N VAL A 120 0.87 12.44 1.21
CA VAL A 120 2.30 12.70 1.44
C VAL A 120 2.72 11.89 2.66
N ILE A 121 3.68 10.99 2.49
CA ILE A 121 4.17 10.11 3.56
C ILE A 121 5.71 10.13 3.60
N PRO A 122 6.34 9.98 4.78
CA PRO A 122 7.76 9.69 4.87
C PRO A 122 8.04 8.35 4.17
N ALA A 123 9.17 8.29 3.49
CA ALA A 123 9.56 7.19 2.63
C ALA A 123 10.71 6.38 3.22
N PHE A 124 10.72 5.08 2.90
CA PHE A 124 11.79 4.16 3.28
C PHE A 124 12.08 3.21 2.11
N GLY A 125 13.36 2.82 1.96
CA GLY A 125 13.77 1.78 1.00
C GLY A 125 14.11 2.26 -0.42
N GLY A 126 14.11 3.57 -0.70
CA GLY A 126 14.51 4.11 -2.00
C GLY A 126 13.48 3.94 -3.13
N LEU A 127 13.80 4.45 -4.32
CA LEU A 127 12.90 4.42 -5.47
C LEU A 127 12.51 2.98 -5.87
N GLU A 128 13.51 2.11 -6.07
CA GLU A 128 13.28 0.78 -6.64
C GLU A 128 12.33 -0.07 -5.79
N ALA A 129 12.57 -0.16 -4.48
CA ALA A 129 11.72 -0.94 -3.59
C ALA A 129 10.26 -0.44 -3.58
N ASN A 130 10.05 0.86 -3.73
CA ASN A 130 8.71 1.44 -3.72
C ASN A 130 8.03 1.35 -5.07
N LEU A 131 8.79 1.47 -6.16
CA LEU A 131 8.30 1.19 -7.51
C LEU A 131 7.72 -0.22 -7.60
N GLN A 132 8.42 -1.22 -7.08
CA GLN A 132 7.92 -2.60 -7.04
C GLN A 132 6.61 -2.72 -6.23
N ARG A 133 6.53 -2.06 -5.07
CA ARG A 133 5.29 -2.03 -4.27
C ARG A 133 4.13 -1.35 -5.00
N TRP A 134 4.39 -0.27 -5.73
CA TRP A 134 3.34 0.43 -6.48
C TRP A 134 2.87 -0.38 -7.69
N LYS A 135 3.79 -1.03 -8.42
CA LYS A 135 3.46 -1.96 -9.50
C LYS A 135 2.55 -3.10 -9.04
N GLN A 136 2.78 -3.64 -7.83
CA GLN A 136 1.94 -4.69 -7.22
C GLN A 136 0.52 -4.24 -6.86
N GLN A 137 0.21 -2.94 -6.96
CA GLN A 137 -1.15 -2.42 -6.80
C GLN A 137 -1.94 -2.40 -8.10
N PHE A 138 -1.43 -3.01 -9.16
CA PHE A 138 -2.13 -3.17 -10.42
C PHE A 138 -2.35 -4.66 -10.70
N LYS A 139 -3.44 -4.96 -11.41
CA LYS A 139 -3.78 -6.33 -11.81
C LYS A 139 -2.73 -6.90 -12.76
N GLU A 140 -2.34 -6.11 -13.75
CA GLU A 140 -1.20 -6.36 -14.63
C GLU A 140 -0.02 -5.48 -14.19
N VAL A 141 1.22 -5.98 -14.25
CA VAL A 141 2.40 -5.19 -13.88
C VAL A 141 2.63 -4.10 -14.92
N PRO A 142 2.51 -2.81 -14.57
CA PRO A 142 2.66 -1.73 -15.53
C PRO A 142 4.12 -1.39 -15.79
N GLU A 143 4.42 -0.95 -17.01
CA GLU A 143 5.70 -0.31 -17.32
C GLU A 143 5.71 1.13 -16.78
N PRO A 144 6.76 1.52 -16.04
CA PRO A 144 6.81 2.84 -15.43
C PRO A 144 7.38 3.88 -16.39
N LEU A 145 6.73 5.04 -16.45
CA LEU A 145 7.35 6.24 -17.00
C LEU A 145 8.02 6.99 -15.85
N ILE A 146 9.33 7.24 -15.97
CA ILE A 146 10.12 7.87 -14.90
C ILE A 146 10.79 9.13 -15.45
N ASN A 147 10.55 10.26 -14.77
CA ASN A 147 11.22 11.53 -15.00
C ASN A 147 12.06 11.89 -13.77
N ASN A 148 13.39 11.97 -13.96
CA ASN A 148 14.32 12.35 -12.91
C ASN A 148 14.72 13.81 -13.04
N ARG A 149 14.76 14.52 -11.92
CA ARG A 149 15.15 15.92 -11.89
C ARG A 149 15.74 16.32 -10.54
N GLU A 150 16.22 17.56 -10.49
CA GLU A 150 16.71 18.18 -9.27
C GLU A 150 15.86 19.42 -8.96
N VAL A 151 15.45 19.55 -7.70
CA VAL A 151 14.63 20.67 -7.20
C VAL A 151 15.26 21.14 -5.91
N ALA A 152 15.68 22.41 -5.85
CA ALA A 152 16.35 23.00 -4.67
C ALA A 152 17.50 22.13 -4.11
N GLY A 153 18.32 21.52 -5.00
CA GLY A 153 19.44 20.64 -4.61
C GLY A 153 19.04 19.22 -4.21
N MET A 154 17.75 18.88 -4.26
CA MET A 154 17.23 17.55 -3.91
C MET A 154 16.92 16.74 -5.17
N LYS A 155 17.30 15.46 -5.15
CA LYS A 155 16.96 14.51 -6.21
C LYS A 155 15.48 14.14 -6.13
N VAL A 156 14.80 14.26 -7.25
CA VAL A 156 13.38 13.93 -7.40
C VAL A 156 13.20 12.95 -8.56
N SER A 157 12.45 11.87 -8.30
CA SER A 157 12.01 10.92 -9.33
C SER A 157 10.48 10.91 -9.37
N ILE A 158 9.91 11.42 -10.46
CA ILE A 158 8.48 11.37 -10.73
C ILE A 158 8.18 10.11 -11.54
N VAL A 159 7.19 9.36 -11.11
CA VAL A 159 6.76 8.07 -11.68
C VAL A 159 5.30 8.17 -12.08
N GLN A 160 5.00 7.67 -13.28
CA GLN A 160 3.64 7.42 -13.75
C GLN A 160 3.46 5.92 -14.00
N LEU A 161 2.34 5.38 -13.51
CA LEU A 161 1.87 4.02 -13.79
C LEU A 161 0.41 4.08 -14.22
N ASP A 162 0.04 3.30 -15.24
CA ASP A 162 -1.34 3.22 -15.75
C ASP A 162 -1.81 1.77 -15.77
N GLY A 163 -3.08 1.52 -15.47
CA GLY A 163 -3.67 0.18 -15.60
C GLY A 163 -4.90 -0.04 -14.72
N THR A 164 -5.21 -1.32 -14.47
CA THR A 164 -6.29 -1.71 -13.55
C THR A 164 -5.78 -1.68 -12.12
N TYR A 165 -6.13 -0.63 -11.36
CA TYR A 165 -5.69 -0.45 -9.98
C TYR A 165 -6.48 -1.33 -9.00
N LEU A 166 -5.78 -1.99 -8.08
CA LEU A 166 -6.34 -2.87 -7.05
C LEU A 166 -6.64 -2.06 -5.79
N TYR A 167 -7.79 -1.37 -5.78
CA TYR A 167 -8.15 -0.46 -4.70
C TYR A 167 -8.61 -1.19 -3.42
N LYS A 168 -8.23 -0.62 -2.28
CA LYS A 168 -8.70 -0.95 -0.93
C LYS A 168 -8.90 0.36 -0.16
N ALA A 169 -10.06 0.57 0.46
CA ALA A 169 -10.31 1.76 1.27
C ALA A 169 -9.55 1.71 2.61
N ARG A 170 -9.28 0.50 3.11
CA ARG A 170 -8.48 0.17 4.29
C ARG A 170 -7.36 -0.81 3.89
N PRO A 171 -6.28 -0.34 3.25
CA PRO A 171 -5.21 -1.21 2.73
C PRO A 171 -4.59 -2.19 3.75
N MET A 172 -4.63 -1.85 5.03
CA MET A 172 -4.10 -2.68 6.13
C MET A 172 -5.09 -3.72 6.66
N ASP A 173 -6.36 -3.67 6.27
CA ASP A 173 -7.37 -4.65 6.68
C ASP A 173 -7.29 -5.89 5.76
N PRO A 174 -6.90 -7.06 6.30
CA PRO A 174 -6.82 -8.29 5.51
C PRO A 174 -8.21 -8.80 5.07
N ARG A 175 -9.28 -8.39 5.74
CA ARG A 175 -10.66 -8.81 5.41
C ARG A 175 -11.29 -7.96 4.31
N GLU A 176 -10.68 -6.83 3.97
CA GLU A 176 -11.23 -5.96 2.95
C GLU A 176 -11.06 -6.56 1.56
N THR A 177 -12.18 -6.61 0.83
CA THR A 177 -12.23 -7.03 -0.57
C THR A 177 -11.55 -5.98 -1.45
N VAL A 178 -10.63 -6.45 -2.29
CA VAL A 178 -10.01 -5.64 -3.34
C VAL A 178 -11.07 -5.28 -4.38
N GLN A 179 -11.10 -4.00 -4.77
CA GLN A 179 -11.97 -3.49 -5.82
C GLN A 179 -11.11 -3.12 -7.04
N PRO A 180 -11.13 -3.91 -8.12
CA PRO A 180 -10.44 -3.55 -9.36
C PRO A 180 -11.04 -2.27 -9.96
N ARG A 181 -10.17 -1.32 -10.28
CA ARG A 181 -10.51 -0.02 -10.88
C ARG A 181 -9.81 0.09 -12.23
N PRO A 182 -10.49 -0.21 -13.36
CA PRO A 182 -9.88 -0.10 -14.68
C PRO A 182 -9.58 1.36 -15.01
N ASP A 183 -8.61 1.57 -15.91
CA ASP A 183 -8.23 2.90 -16.42
C ASP A 183 -7.89 3.90 -15.32
N TYR A 184 -7.09 3.47 -14.34
CA TYR A 184 -6.54 4.31 -13.30
C TYR A 184 -5.08 4.66 -13.58
N ARG A 185 -4.68 5.83 -13.10
CA ARG A 185 -3.29 6.30 -13.11
C ARG A 185 -2.80 6.51 -11.69
N VAL A 186 -1.56 6.15 -11.44
CA VAL A 186 -0.78 6.58 -10.27
C VAL A 186 0.26 7.60 -10.75
N LEU A 187 0.26 8.78 -10.13
CA LEU A 187 1.37 9.74 -10.22
C LEU A 187 2.05 9.78 -8.85
N ALA A 188 3.34 9.46 -8.81
CA ALA A 188 4.11 9.44 -7.59
C ALA A 188 5.43 10.20 -7.75
N ALA A 189 5.95 10.76 -6.66
CA ALA A 189 7.27 11.37 -6.63
C ALA A 189 8.04 10.89 -5.40
N VAL A 190 9.30 10.55 -5.60
CA VAL A 190 10.27 10.28 -4.54
C VAL A 190 11.21 11.46 -4.44
N VAL A 191 11.22 12.11 -3.29
CA VAL A 191 12.06 13.28 -3.00
C VAL A 191 13.10 12.89 -1.97
N GLN A 192 14.37 13.11 -2.28
CA GLN A 192 15.48 12.90 -1.35
C GLN A 192 15.74 14.20 -0.58
N ALA A 193 15.00 14.39 0.52
CA ALA A 193 15.12 15.57 1.37
C ALA A 193 16.20 15.40 2.45
N PRO A 194 16.68 16.50 3.07
CA PRO A 194 17.72 16.43 4.11
C PRO A 194 17.33 15.56 5.32
N GLU A 195 16.06 15.56 5.71
CA GLU A 195 15.55 14.81 6.87
C GLU A 195 15.13 13.37 6.53
N GLY A 196 15.30 12.95 5.27
CA GLY A 196 14.91 11.64 4.79
C GLY A 196 14.16 11.72 3.45
N GLN A 197 13.60 10.59 3.03
CA GLN A 197 12.83 10.56 1.78
C GLN A 197 11.38 10.94 2.03
N LEU A 198 10.74 11.57 1.05
CA LEU A 198 9.31 11.84 1.02
C LEU A 198 8.66 11.26 -0.23
N PHE A 199 7.48 10.67 -0.05
CA PHE A 199 6.63 10.22 -1.14
C PHE A 199 5.41 11.10 -1.26
N PHE A 200 5.26 11.70 -2.43
CA PHE A 200 4.00 12.26 -2.90
C PHE A 200 3.38 11.17 -3.76
N LYS A 201 2.22 10.66 -3.39
CA LYS A 201 1.57 9.62 -4.17
C LYS A 201 0.13 9.97 -4.37
N SER A 202 -0.27 10.04 -5.63
CA SER A 202 -1.66 10.16 -6.03
C SER A 202 -2.11 8.99 -6.88
N PHE A 203 -3.42 8.75 -6.85
CA PHE A 203 -4.08 7.80 -7.75
C PHE A 203 -5.53 8.23 -7.99
N GLY A 204 -6.08 7.83 -9.13
CA GLY A 204 -7.45 8.13 -9.53
C GLY A 204 -7.74 7.67 -10.95
N PRO A 205 -8.96 7.90 -11.47
CA PRO A 205 -9.28 7.68 -12.88
C PRO A 205 -8.30 8.41 -13.80
N ARG A 206 -7.96 7.80 -14.93
CA ARG A 206 -6.94 8.31 -15.84
C ARG A 206 -7.21 9.75 -16.28
N THR A 207 -8.43 10.07 -16.73
CA THR A 207 -8.76 11.42 -17.20
C THR A 207 -8.60 12.47 -16.09
N THR A 208 -9.06 12.13 -14.88
CA THR A 208 -8.88 12.96 -13.68
C THR A 208 -7.40 13.18 -13.37
N MET A 209 -6.57 12.14 -13.45
CA MET A 209 -5.14 12.27 -13.18
C MET A 209 -4.40 13.02 -14.30
N GLU A 210 -4.84 12.92 -15.55
CA GLU A 210 -4.34 13.71 -16.68
C GLU A 210 -4.63 15.19 -16.50
N LYS A 211 -5.86 15.54 -16.12
CA LYS A 211 -6.26 16.92 -15.78
C LYS A 211 -5.34 17.54 -14.72
N TRP A 212 -4.89 16.77 -13.74
CA TRP A 212 -4.07 17.25 -12.62
C TRP A 212 -2.58 16.96 -12.75
N GLN A 213 -2.12 16.42 -13.88
CA GLN A 213 -0.74 15.97 -14.02
C GLN A 213 0.27 17.12 -13.89
N GLU A 214 0.01 18.24 -14.57
CA GLU A 214 0.84 19.44 -14.49
C GLU A 214 0.86 20.00 -13.07
N ALA A 215 -0.31 20.14 -12.44
CA ALA A 215 -0.45 20.58 -11.06
C ALA A 215 0.31 19.68 -10.06
N PHE A 216 0.31 18.36 -10.27
CA PHE A 216 1.09 17.43 -9.47
C PHE A 216 2.60 17.71 -9.62
N THR A 217 3.08 17.89 -10.85
CA THR A 217 4.48 18.20 -11.13
C THR A 217 4.88 19.55 -10.52
N ASP A 218 4.05 20.59 -10.65
CA ASP A 218 4.31 21.91 -10.07
C ASP A 218 4.42 21.87 -8.55
N MET A 219 3.54 21.10 -7.88
CA MET A 219 3.65 20.90 -6.44
C MET A 219 4.98 20.26 -6.06
N VAL A 220 5.40 19.22 -6.80
CA VAL A 220 6.66 18.51 -6.58
C VAL A 220 7.87 19.42 -6.92
N ASP A 221 7.71 20.40 -7.79
CA ASP A 221 8.76 21.36 -8.11
C ASP A 221 8.80 22.55 -7.13
N SER A 222 7.79 22.69 -6.28
CA SER A 222 7.66 23.85 -5.37
C SER A 222 8.49 23.76 -4.08
N PHE A 223 9.26 22.68 -3.88
CA PHE A 223 9.96 22.47 -2.62
C PHE A 223 10.98 23.56 -2.35
N THR A 224 10.88 24.13 -1.16
CA THR A 224 11.89 25.02 -0.60
C THR A 224 12.23 24.54 0.82
N PRO A 225 13.50 24.51 1.23
CA PRO A 225 13.84 24.30 2.62
C PRO A 225 13.17 25.36 3.49
N THR A 226 12.60 24.96 4.64
CA THR A 226 12.15 25.93 5.63
C THR A 226 13.38 26.62 6.23
N GLU A 227 13.41 27.95 6.21
CA GLU A 227 14.44 28.70 6.95
C GLU A 227 14.35 28.31 8.44
N ARG A 228 15.44 27.79 9.00
CA ARG A 228 15.55 27.48 10.43
C ARG A 228 16.03 28.68 11.22
#